data_AF-A0A9W5XKC4-F1
#
_entry.id   AF-A0A9W5XKC4-F1
#
_cell.length_a   1.000
_cell.length_b   1.000
_cell.length_c   1.000
_cell.angle_alpha   90.00
_cell.angle_beta   90.00
_cell.angle_gamma   90.00
#
_symmetry.space_group_name_H-M   'P 1'
#
loop_
_entity.id
_entity.type
_entity.pdbx_description
1 polymer ?
#
loop_
_entity_poly.entity_id
_entity_poly.type
_entity_poly.pdbx_seq_one_letter_code
_entity_poly.pdbx_strand_id
1 'polypeptide(L)'
;MSYQLSAVVADAELLREETRELDHAVLGGLRQDFALLPVTPQLVVELTGAPPDYLTDEPDPTQPFELILSPALTEVLARWSVRGPLAYVEAEFAGGAGHQAAVVWLDGALTWGPRFDAAFDGPRSEWPINAALVELGVEPGRWIDPFAELGLHVERSTEGWLAHGRRGLSADYWDELADEWEARQ
;
A
#
# COMPACT_ATOMS: atom_id res chain seq x y z
N MET A 1 -19.03 -5.99 -4.06
CA MET A 1 -17.90 -6.39 -3.19
C MET A 1 -17.00 -5.19 -3.10
N SER A 2 -16.63 -4.74 -1.91
CA SER A 2 -15.79 -3.56 -1.73
C SER A 2 -14.30 -3.93 -1.66
N TYR A 3 -13.44 -3.03 -2.15
CA TYR A 3 -12.00 -3.04 -1.90
C TYR A 3 -11.64 -1.76 -1.15
N GLN A 4 -10.86 -1.85 -0.07
CA GLN A 4 -10.41 -0.70 0.71
C GLN A 4 -8.97 -0.88 1.16
N LEU A 5 -8.07 0.03 0.82
CA LEU A 5 -6.67 -0.05 1.20
C LEU A 5 -6.19 1.31 1.70
N SER A 6 -5.43 1.31 2.79
CA SER A 6 -4.59 2.42 3.22
C SER A 6 -3.31 1.82 3.76
N ALA A 7 -2.19 2.01 3.05
CA ALA A 7 -0.96 1.28 3.34
C ALA A 7 0.31 1.98 2.85
N VAL A 8 1.42 1.67 3.51
CA VAL A 8 2.77 1.93 3.00
C VAL A 8 3.27 0.68 2.28
N VAL A 9 3.85 0.85 1.09
CA VAL A 9 4.48 -0.22 0.30
C VAL A 9 5.93 0.14 0.06
N ALA A 10 6.84 -0.78 0.38
CA ALA A 10 8.28 -0.63 0.17
C ALA A 10 8.97 -2.01 0.21
N ASP A 11 10.29 -2.01 0.06
CA ASP A 11 11.13 -3.18 0.29
C ASP A 11 10.86 -3.80 1.68
N ALA A 12 10.79 -5.13 1.74
CA ALA A 12 10.42 -5.86 2.94
C ALA A 12 11.48 -5.78 4.04
N GLU A 13 12.76 -5.67 3.69
CA GLU A 13 13.84 -5.46 4.66
C GLU A 13 13.74 -4.06 5.24
N LEU A 14 13.54 -3.04 4.41
CA LEU A 14 13.32 -1.66 4.85
C LEU A 14 12.17 -1.57 5.87
N LEU A 15 10.98 -2.09 5.52
CA LEU A 15 9.84 -2.01 6.45
C LEU A 15 10.08 -2.80 7.72
N ARG A 16 10.71 -3.99 7.63
CA ARG A 16 11.03 -4.80 8.82
C ARG A 16 11.97 -4.07 9.78
N GLU A 17 12.96 -3.36 9.27
CA GLU A 17 13.88 -2.59 10.09
C GLU A 17 13.19 -1.40 10.75
N GLU A 18 12.48 -0.59 9.94
CA GLU A 18 11.85 0.63 10.41
C GLU A 18 10.70 0.41 11.39
N THR A 19 10.04 -0.75 11.30
CA THR A 19 8.89 -1.06 12.15
C THR A 19 9.22 -2.02 13.30
N ARG A 20 10.48 -2.38 13.51
CA ARG A 20 10.87 -3.42 14.49
C ARG A 20 10.47 -3.08 15.93
N GLU A 21 10.48 -1.79 16.27
CA GLU A 21 10.19 -1.28 17.62
C GLU A 21 8.75 -0.77 17.75
N LEU A 22 7.92 -0.96 16.72
CA LEU A 22 6.53 -0.53 16.71
C LEU A 22 5.61 -1.70 17.12
N ASP A 23 4.84 -1.49 18.18
CA ASP A 23 3.88 -2.45 18.74
C ASP A 23 2.70 -2.72 17.80
N HIS A 24 2.30 -1.74 16.98
CA HIS A 24 1.13 -1.83 16.10
C HIS A 24 1.48 -2.09 14.63
N ALA A 25 2.78 -2.26 14.31
CA ALA A 25 3.18 -2.59 12.96
C ALA A 25 2.95 -4.06 12.65
N VAL A 26 2.30 -4.31 11.53
CA VAL A 26 2.06 -5.65 10.98
C VAL A 26 2.42 -5.61 9.51
N LEU A 27 3.33 -6.48 9.07
CA LEU A 27 3.74 -6.53 7.68
C LEU A 27 3.02 -7.67 6.95
N GLY A 28 2.37 -7.34 5.84
CA GLY A 28 1.91 -8.32 4.86
C GLY A 28 3.00 -8.53 3.80
N GLY A 29 3.48 -9.77 3.65
CA GLY A 29 4.45 -10.08 2.61
C GLY A 29 3.84 -9.93 1.23
N LEU A 30 4.57 -9.27 0.32
CA LEU A 30 4.24 -9.18 -1.10
C LEU A 30 5.28 -9.97 -1.92
N ARG A 31 5.09 -10.03 -3.23
CA ARG A 31 6.07 -10.61 -4.16
C ARG A 31 7.23 -9.63 -4.39
N GLN A 32 8.29 -10.11 -5.07
CA GLN A 32 9.47 -9.31 -5.44
C GLN A 32 10.18 -8.64 -4.24
N ASP A 33 10.19 -9.32 -3.09
CA ASP A 33 10.78 -8.82 -1.84
C ASP A 33 10.18 -7.51 -1.32
N PHE A 34 8.97 -7.15 -1.75
CA PHE A 34 8.21 -6.05 -1.16
C PHE A 34 7.39 -6.50 0.04
N ALA A 35 7.01 -5.53 0.87
CA ALA A 35 5.99 -5.71 1.90
C ALA A 35 5.00 -4.55 1.91
N LEU A 36 3.85 -4.85 2.49
CA LEU A 36 2.79 -3.90 2.76
C LEU A 36 2.67 -3.70 4.27
N LEU A 37 2.70 -2.44 4.71
CA LEU A 37 2.39 -2.04 6.08
C LEU A 37 1.02 -1.35 6.10
N PRO A 38 -0.04 -2.01 6.61
CA PRO A 38 -1.36 -1.39 6.73
C PRO A 38 -1.29 -0.18 7.66
N VAL A 39 -1.77 0.98 7.18
CA VAL A 39 -1.80 2.21 7.96
C VAL A 39 -3.09 2.24 8.78
N THR A 40 -2.96 1.92 10.06
CA THR A 40 -4.07 1.90 11.01
C THR A 40 -4.07 3.14 11.89
N PRO A 41 -5.21 3.52 12.50
CA PRO A 41 -5.24 4.61 13.46
C PRO A 41 -4.21 4.48 14.59
N GLN A 42 -4.03 3.25 15.09
CA GLN A 42 -3.07 2.96 16.16
C GLN A 42 -1.63 3.14 15.68
N LEU A 43 -1.31 2.70 14.47
CA LEU A 43 0.00 2.92 13.88
C LEU A 43 0.28 4.41 13.68
N VAL A 44 -0.70 5.20 13.24
CA VAL A 44 -0.52 6.67 13.10
C VAL A 44 -0.22 7.32 14.45
N VAL A 45 -0.95 6.94 15.50
CA VAL A 45 -0.67 7.42 16.87
C VAL A 45 0.73 7.04 17.32
N GLU A 46 1.15 5.81 17.05
CA GLU A 46 2.47 5.33 17.44
C GLU A 46 3.60 6.05 16.70
N LEU A 47 3.43 6.29 15.39
CA LEU A 47 4.43 6.98 14.56
C LEU A 47 4.53 8.48 14.85
N THR A 48 3.40 9.13 15.19
CA THR A 48 3.31 10.59 15.24
C THR A 48 3.06 11.16 16.63
N GLY A 49 2.63 10.33 17.59
CA GLY A 49 2.16 10.76 18.91
C GLY A 49 0.80 11.45 18.90
N ALA A 50 0.10 11.50 17.75
CA ALA A 50 -1.18 12.18 17.58
C ALA A 50 -2.22 11.28 16.89
N PRO A 51 -3.53 11.43 17.18
CA PRO A 51 -4.57 10.70 16.46
C PRO A 51 -4.54 11.06 14.97
N PRO A 52 -4.90 10.13 14.07
CA PRO A 52 -5.08 10.43 12.66
C PRO A 52 -6.19 11.46 12.47
N ASP A 53 -6.06 12.24 11.41
CA ASP A 53 -7.10 13.12 10.91
C ASP A 53 -7.54 12.62 9.52
N TYR A 54 -8.82 12.77 9.21
CA TYR A 54 -9.43 12.23 8.00
C TYR A 54 -10.20 13.32 7.27
N LEU A 55 -10.23 13.25 5.94
CA LEU A 55 -11.09 14.11 5.15
C LEU A 55 -12.55 13.92 5.55
N THR A 56 -13.26 15.04 5.62
CA THR A 56 -14.71 15.05 5.89
C THR A 56 -15.53 14.89 4.62
N ASP A 57 -14.97 15.30 3.49
CA ASP A 57 -15.55 15.21 2.15
C ASP A 57 -14.92 14.06 1.36
N GLU A 58 -15.52 13.69 0.23
CA GLU A 58 -14.96 12.66 -0.67
C GLU A 58 -13.60 13.11 -1.22
N PRO A 59 -12.59 12.22 -1.29
CA PRO A 59 -11.29 12.54 -1.86
C PRO A 59 -11.38 13.04 -3.30
N ASP A 60 -10.50 13.98 -3.65
CA ASP A 60 -10.43 14.58 -4.98
C ASP A 60 -8.97 14.91 -5.37
N PRO A 61 -8.67 15.37 -6.60
CA PRO A 61 -7.31 15.67 -7.02
C PRO A 61 -6.55 16.70 -6.16
N THR A 62 -7.25 17.55 -5.40
CA THR A 62 -6.67 18.53 -4.46
C THR A 62 -6.44 17.96 -3.07
N GLN A 63 -7.29 17.03 -2.64
CA GLN A 63 -7.17 16.29 -1.38
C GLN A 63 -7.34 14.79 -1.65
N PRO A 64 -6.26 14.12 -2.09
CA PRO A 64 -6.37 12.83 -2.75
C PRO A 64 -6.49 11.63 -1.80
N PHE A 65 -6.19 11.82 -0.52
CA PHE A 65 -6.19 10.76 0.48
C PHE A 65 -7.28 10.99 1.52
N GLU A 66 -8.01 9.95 1.89
CA GLU A 66 -8.91 9.94 3.05
C GLU A 66 -8.13 10.24 4.32
N LEU A 67 -6.98 9.59 4.53
CA LEU A 67 -6.07 9.92 5.63
C LEU A 67 -5.31 11.21 5.31
N ILE A 68 -5.45 12.21 6.17
CA ILE A 68 -4.66 13.44 6.05
C ILE A 68 -3.22 13.12 6.47
N LEU A 69 -2.31 13.15 5.50
CA LEU A 69 -0.87 13.00 5.73
C LEU A 69 -0.32 14.21 6.49
N SER A 70 -0.38 14.13 7.82
CA SER A 70 0.14 15.18 8.69
C SER A 70 1.64 15.43 8.44
N PRO A 71 2.16 16.63 8.78
CA PRO A 71 3.60 16.89 8.67
C PRO A 71 4.46 15.87 9.42
N ALA A 72 4.00 15.41 10.60
CA ALA A 72 4.70 14.42 11.40
C ALA A 72 4.75 13.05 10.71
N LEU A 73 3.63 12.60 10.14
CA LEU A 73 3.60 11.34 9.38
C LEU A 73 4.47 11.44 8.12
N THR A 74 4.38 12.55 7.40
CA THR A 74 5.19 12.81 6.20
C THR A 74 6.68 12.83 6.51
N GLU A 75 7.10 13.39 7.65
CA GLU A 75 8.50 13.39 8.08
C GLU A 75 9.01 11.97 8.38
N VAL A 76 8.19 11.14 9.03
CA VAL A 76 8.52 9.72 9.28
C VAL A 76 8.73 9.00 7.96
N LEU A 77 7.79 9.12 7.02
CA LEU A 77 7.88 8.47 5.70
C LEU A 77 9.07 8.99 4.89
N ALA A 78 9.33 10.30 4.90
CA ALA A 78 10.52 10.87 4.28
C ALA A 78 11.81 10.30 4.90
N ARG A 79 11.89 10.22 6.24
CA ARG A 79 13.08 9.66 6.90
C ARG A 79 13.32 8.19 6.55
N TRP A 80 12.26 7.39 6.47
CA TRP A 80 12.36 6.00 6.02
C TRP A 80 12.84 5.90 4.59
N SER A 81 12.40 6.82 3.71
CA SER A 81 12.73 6.78 2.30
C SER A 81 14.21 7.08 1.97
N VAL A 82 15.00 7.51 2.95
CA VAL A 82 16.46 7.65 2.84
C VAL A 82 17.15 6.28 2.69
N ARG A 83 16.57 5.20 3.25
CA ARG A 83 17.12 3.84 3.12
C ARG A 83 16.66 3.11 1.87
N GLY A 84 15.57 3.55 1.26
CA GLY A 84 15.02 2.96 0.05
C GLY A 84 13.69 3.59 -0.33
N PRO A 85 13.22 3.36 -1.57
CA PRO A 85 11.97 3.94 -2.05
C PRO A 85 10.77 3.43 -1.25
N LEU A 86 9.80 4.31 -0.98
CA LEU A 86 8.51 3.90 -0.41
C LEU A 86 7.35 4.69 -0.98
N ALA A 87 6.19 4.05 -1.05
CA ALA A 87 4.95 4.67 -1.45
C ALA A 87 3.93 4.60 -0.32
N TYR A 88 3.10 5.63 -0.22
CA TYR A 88 1.83 5.55 0.47
C TYR A 88 0.71 5.44 -0.57
N VAL A 89 -0.20 4.48 -0.37
CA VAL A 89 -1.28 4.17 -1.30
C VAL A 89 -2.62 4.07 -0.59
N GLU A 90 -3.66 4.60 -1.23
CA GLU A 90 -5.04 4.39 -0.85
C GLU A 90 -5.89 3.93 -2.04
N ALA A 91 -6.89 3.12 -1.74
CA ALA A 91 -7.90 2.73 -2.72
C ALA A 91 -9.22 2.44 -2.04
N GLU A 92 -10.31 2.88 -2.67
CA GLU A 92 -11.67 2.47 -2.33
C GLU A 92 -12.41 2.08 -3.61
N PHE A 93 -13.09 0.94 -3.62
CA PHE A 93 -13.99 0.54 -4.70
C PHE A 93 -15.28 0.00 -4.10
N ALA A 94 -16.28 0.85 -3.88
CA ALA A 94 -17.58 0.48 -3.31
C ALA A 94 -18.72 0.76 -4.29
N GLY A 95 -19.51 -0.26 -4.62
CA GLY A 95 -20.79 -0.06 -5.33
C GLY A 95 -20.71 0.46 -6.78
N GLY A 96 -19.52 0.48 -7.40
CA GLY A 96 -19.33 0.93 -8.79
C GLY A 96 -18.73 2.33 -8.93
N ALA A 97 -18.53 3.04 -7.82
CA ALA A 97 -17.65 4.20 -7.71
C ALA A 97 -16.41 3.81 -6.89
N GLY A 98 -15.28 4.42 -7.18
CA GLY A 98 -14.05 4.16 -6.45
C GLY A 98 -12.98 5.17 -6.81
N HIS A 99 -11.93 5.21 -6.01
CA HIS A 99 -10.78 6.03 -6.27
C HIS A 99 -9.50 5.29 -5.87
N GLN A 100 -8.39 5.73 -6.46
CA GLN A 100 -7.05 5.37 -6.03
C GLN A 100 -6.28 6.66 -5.81
N ALA A 101 -5.39 6.61 -4.82
CA ALA A 101 -4.42 7.65 -4.61
C ALA A 101 -3.07 7.06 -4.24
N ALA A 102 -2.00 7.74 -4.64
CA ALA A 102 -0.66 7.32 -4.29
C ALA A 102 0.33 8.49 -4.29
N VAL A 103 1.38 8.36 -3.48
CA VAL A 103 2.51 9.29 -3.39
C VAL A 103 3.76 8.50 -3.08
N VAL A 104 4.91 8.93 -3.61
CA VAL A 104 6.19 8.22 -3.47
C VAL A 104 7.25 9.17 -2.93
N TRP A 105 8.03 8.65 -2.00
CA TRP A 105 9.24 9.29 -1.50
C TRP A 105 10.48 8.50 -1.91
N LEU A 106 11.51 9.24 -2.32
CA LEU A 106 12.84 8.74 -2.63
C LEU A 106 13.88 9.66 -1.96
N ASP A 107 14.87 9.07 -1.29
CA ASP A 107 16.01 9.79 -0.71
C ASP A 107 15.59 10.98 0.19
N GLY A 108 14.59 10.77 1.05
CA GLY A 108 14.11 11.81 1.96
C GLY A 108 13.18 12.85 1.35
N ALA A 109 12.88 12.77 0.05
CA ALA A 109 12.06 13.75 -0.66
C ALA A 109 10.79 13.12 -1.24
N LEU A 110 9.70 13.89 -1.28
CA LEU A 110 8.52 13.54 -2.07
C LEU A 110 8.86 13.79 -3.54
N THR A 111 9.02 12.73 -4.32
CA THR A 111 9.51 12.80 -5.70
C THR A 111 8.42 12.58 -6.74
N TRP A 112 7.34 11.90 -6.36
CA TRP A 112 6.22 11.65 -7.25
C TRP A 112 4.88 11.72 -6.50
N GLY A 113 3.90 12.35 -7.16
CA GLY A 113 2.56 12.53 -6.62
C GLY A 113 2.41 13.78 -5.73
N PRO A 114 1.34 13.83 -4.91
CA PRO A 114 0.29 12.83 -4.85
C PRO A 114 -0.51 12.76 -6.17
N ARG A 115 -0.92 11.56 -6.56
CA ARG A 115 -1.78 11.30 -7.72
C ARG A 115 -3.10 10.72 -7.25
N PHE A 116 -4.15 11.00 -8.01
CA PHE A 116 -5.51 10.57 -7.74
C PHE A 116 -6.21 10.22 -9.05
N ASP A 117 -7.01 9.17 -9.03
CA ASP A 117 -7.91 8.81 -10.13
C ASP A 117 -9.16 8.13 -9.56
N ALA A 118 -10.33 8.61 -9.99
CA ALA A 118 -11.64 8.01 -9.73
C ALA A 118 -12.42 7.70 -11.02
N ALA A 119 -11.89 8.10 -12.18
CA ALA A 119 -12.51 7.90 -13.49
C ALA A 119 -12.07 6.56 -14.10
N PHE A 120 -10.80 6.19 -13.90
CA PHE A 120 -10.21 4.95 -14.41
C PHE A 120 -10.42 4.74 -15.93
N ASP A 121 -10.44 5.84 -16.69
CA ASP A 121 -10.65 5.86 -18.15
C ASP A 121 -9.33 5.68 -18.93
N GLY A 122 -8.20 5.95 -18.27
CA GLY A 122 -6.85 5.74 -18.78
C GLY A 122 -6.35 4.29 -18.70
N PRO A 123 -5.17 4.00 -19.28
CA PRO A 123 -4.57 2.68 -19.19
C PRO A 123 -4.23 2.33 -17.73
N ARG A 124 -4.41 1.05 -17.36
CA ARG A 124 -4.16 0.58 -15.99
C ARG A 124 -2.76 0.89 -15.46
N SER A 125 -1.76 0.93 -16.34
CA SER A 125 -0.38 1.28 -15.97
C SER A 125 -0.24 2.71 -15.44
N GLU A 126 -1.17 3.60 -15.79
CA GLU A 126 -1.19 4.99 -15.34
C GLU A 126 -2.06 5.20 -14.09
N TRP A 127 -2.80 4.18 -13.65
CA TRP A 127 -3.57 4.27 -12.42
C TRP A 127 -2.63 4.52 -11.23
N PRO A 128 -3.03 5.35 -10.25
CA PRO A 128 -2.12 5.87 -9.22
C PRO A 128 -1.27 4.81 -8.52
N ILE A 129 -1.89 3.68 -8.12
CA ILE A 129 -1.14 2.61 -7.44
C ILE A 129 -0.15 1.95 -8.39
N ASN A 130 -0.57 1.56 -9.59
CA ASN A 130 0.33 0.92 -10.56
C ASN A 130 1.51 1.81 -10.94
N ALA A 131 1.25 3.10 -11.17
CA ALA A 131 2.30 4.06 -11.48
C ALA A 131 3.28 4.23 -10.29
N ALA A 132 2.78 4.32 -9.06
CA ALA A 132 3.62 4.39 -7.87
C ALA A 132 4.48 3.13 -7.69
N LEU A 133 3.92 1.93 -7.94
CA LEU A 133 4.68 0.67 -7.87
C LEU A 133 5.84 0.64 -8.88
N VAL A 134 5.64 1.18 -10.09
CA VAL A 134 6.73 1.31 -11.06
C VAL A 134 7.82 2.26 -10.56
N GLU A 135 7.45 3.38 -9.91
CA GLU A 135 8.42 4.29 -9.28
C GLU A 135 9.20 3.64 -8.12
N LEU A 136 8.61 2.65 -7.43
CA LEU A 136 9.30 1.84 -6.43
C LEU A 136 10.27 0.82 -7.03
N GLY A 137 10.22 0.60 -8.34
CA GLY A 137 11.04 -0.41 -9.03
C GLY A 137 10.38 -1.78 -9.14
N VAL A 138 9.06 -1.90 -8.92
CA VAL A 138 8.34 -3.14 -9.19
C VAL A 138 8.46 -3.48 -10.68
N GLU A 139 8.90 -4.70 -10.97
CA GLU A 139 9.02 -5.19 -12.34
C GLU A 139 7.64 -5.66 -12.83
N PRO A 140 7.04 -5.02 -13.84
CA PRO A 140 5.74 -5.45 -14.35
C PRO A 140 5.86 -6.79 -15.08
N GLY A 141 4.90 -7.68 -14.85
CA GLY A 141 4.74 -8.90 -15.63
C GLY A 141 4.39 -8.59 -17.09
N ARG A 142 4.68 -9.52 -18.01
CA ARG A 142 4.42 -9.34 -19.46
C ARG A 142 2.94 -9.10 -19.79
N TRP A 143 2.03 -9.63 -18.96
CA TRP A 143 0.58 -9.59 -19.18
C TRP A 143 -0.21 -9.22 -17.92
N ILE A 144 0.49 -8.89 -16.83
CA ILE A 144 -0.08 -8.67 -15.50
C ILE A 144 0.35 -7.28 -15.06
N ASP A 145 -0.59 -6.47 -14.59
CA ASP A 145 -0.28 -5.13 -14.09
C ASP A 145 0.47 -5.19 -12.74
N PRO A 146 1.26 -4.16 -12.37
CA PRO A 146 2.06 -4.17 -11.14
C PRO A 146 1.27 -4.51 -9.88
N PHE A 147 0.02 -4.06 -9.77
CA PHE A 147 -0.87 -4.35 -8.63
C PHE A 147 -1.11 -5.85 -8.48
N ALA A 148 -1.49 -6.52 -9.57
CA ALA A 148 -1.70 -7.96 -9.56
C ALA A 148 -0.38 -8.73 -9.40
N GLU A 149 0.68 -8.29 -10.08
CA GLU A 149 2.01 -8.90 -10.06
C GLU A 149 2.63 -8.88 -8.66
N LEU A 150 2.43 -7.81 -7.90
CA LEU A 150 2.95 -7.68 -6.54
C LEU A 150 2.11 -8.46 -5.50
N GLY A 151 0.91 -8.92 -5.88
CA GLY A 151 0.01 -9.66 -5.00
C GLY A 151 -0.93 -8.78 -4.16
N LEU A 152 -1.14 -7.52 -4.54
CA LEU A 152 -2.06 -6.62 -3.79
C LEU A 152 -3.53 -7.06 -3.83
N HIS A 153 -3.87 -7.99 -4.72
CA HIS A 153 -5.20 -8.56 -4.87
C HIS A 153 -5.53 -9.69 -3.87
N VAL A 154 -4.53 -10.17 -3.10
CA VAL A 154 -4.68 -11.30 -2.15
C VAL A 154 -5.69 -10.96 -1.06
N GLU A 155 -5.60 -9.75 -0.51
CA GLU A 155 -6.57 -9.22 0.45
C GLU A 155 -7.30 -8.02 -0.14
N ARG A 156 -8.52 -7.81 0.33
CA ARG A 156 -9.41 -6.76 -0.21
C ARG A 156 -9.62 -5.59 0.74
N SER A 157 -9.12 -5.69 1.97
CA SER A 157 -9.24 -4.64 2.97
C SER A 157 -7.93 -4.44 3.72
N THR A 158 -7.69 -3.23 4.24
CA THR A 158 -6.64 -2.96 5.24
C THR A 158 -6.74 -3.94 6.42
N GLU A 159 -7.96 -4.27 6.86
CA GLU A 159 -8.19 -5.28 7.90
C GLU A 159 -7.78 -6.69 7.47
N GLY A 160 -8.04 -7.06 6.22
CA GLY A 160 -7.60 -8.32 5.62
C GLY A 160 -6.08 -8.42 5.62
N TRP A 161 -5.39 -7.36 5.19
CA TRP A 161 -3.92 -7.29 5.23
C TRP A 161 -3.35 -7.36 6.65
N LEU A 162 -4.00 -6.75 7.65
CA LEU A 162 -3.62 -6.92 9.06
C LEU A 162 -3.77 -8.38 9.51
N ALA A 163 -4.86 -9.05 9.12
CA ALA A 163 -5.06 -10.46 9.44
C ALA A 163 -4.04 -11.35 8.73
N HIS A 164 -3.72 -11.04 7.47
CA HIS A 164 -2.74 -11.73 6.66
C HIS A 164 -1.34 -11.67 7.30
N GLY A 165 -0.86 -10.46 7.61
CA GLY A 165 0.45 -10.27 8.23
C GLY A 165 0.56 -10.91 9.63
N ARG A 166 -0.50 -10.85 10.44
CA ARG A 166 -0.53 -11.51 11.78
C ARG A 166 -0.42 -13.03 11.71
N ARG A 167 -0.84 -13.64 10.61
CA ARG A 167 -0.70 -15.10 10.38
C ARG A 167 0.70 -15.48 9.88
N GLY A 168 1.52 -14.51 9.47
CA GLY A 168 2.86 -14.75 8.92
C GLY A 168 2.84 -15.46 7.56
N LEU A 169 1.75 -15.35 6.81
CA LEU A 169 1.64 -15.95 5.48
C LEU A 169 2.42 -15.09 4.48
N SER A 170 3.24 -15.74 3.65
CA SER A 170 3.92 -15.09 2.51
C SER A 170 3.03 -15.14 1.27
N ALA A 171 3.37 -14.38 0.22
CA ALA A 171 2.72 -14.53 -1.08
C ALA A 171 2.89 -15.96 -1.65
N ASP A 172 4.03 -16.60 -1.39
CA ASP A 172 4.33 -17.98 -1.84
C ASP A 172 3.41 -19.04 -1.22
N TYR A 173 2.90 -18.79 -0.01
CA TYR A 173 1.89 -19.67 0.62
C TYR A 173 0.64 -19.84 -0.24
N TRP A 174 0.31 -18.85 -1.07
CA TRP A 174 -0.87 -18.90 -1.93
C TRP A 174 -0.60 -19.61 -3.26
N ASP A 175 0.63 -19.59 -3.76
CA ASP A 175 1.04 -20.44 -4.89
C ASP A 175 0.99 -21.92 -4.45
N GLU A 176 1.47 -22.23 -3.24
CA GLU A 176 1.33 -23.58 -2.65
C GLU A 176 -0.14 -23.98 -2.44
N LEU A 177 -1.00 -23.06 -1.98
CA LEU A 177 -2.42 -23.33 -1.79
C LEU A 177 -3.17 -23.50 -3.13
N ALA A 178 -2.81 -22.73 -4.15
CA ALA A 178 -3.35 -22.85 -5.50
C ALA A 178 -2.96 -24.20 -6.13
N ASP A 179 -1.70 -24.59 -5.99
CA ASP A 179 -1.19 -25.90 -6.42
C ASP A 179 -1.89 -27.05 -5.67
N GLU A 180 -2.13 -26.92 -4.35
CA GLU A 180 -2.90 -27.90 -3.57
C GLU A 180 -4.37 -28.01 -4.01
N TRP A 181 -4.98 -26.90 -4.45
CA TRP A 181 -6.35 -26.90 -4.97
C TRP A 181 -6.45 -27.53 -6.36
N GLU A 182 -5.49 -27.27 -7.24
CA GLU A 182 -5.40 -27.91 -8.57
C GLU A 182 -5.09 -29.41 -8.46
N ALA A 183 -4.24 -29.82 -7.52
CA ALA A 183 -3.92 -31.23 -7.29
C ALA A 183 -5.06 -32.07 -6.67
N ARG A 184 -6.13 -31.42 -6.18
CA ARG A 184 -7.31 -32.07 -5.58
C ARG A 184 -8.51 -32.17 -6.53
N GLN A 185 -8.38 -31.73 -7.79
CA GLN A 185 -9.32 -32.01 -8.88
C GLN A 185 -8.87 -33.18 -9.74
#